data_AF-A0A8H7BP95-F1
#
_entry.id   AF-A0A8H7BP95-F1
#
_cell.length_a   1.000
_cell.length_b   1.000
_cell.length_c   1.000
_cell.angle_alpha   90.00
_cell.angle_beta   90.00
_cell.angle_gamma   90.00
#
_symmetry.space_group_name_H-M   'P 1'
#
loop_
_entity.id
_entity.type
_entity.pdbx_description
1 polymer ?
#
loop_
_entity_poly.entity_id
_entity_poly.type
_entity_poly.pdbx_seq_one_letter_code
_entity_poly.pdbx_strand_id
1 'polypeptide(L)'
;MADLSDQGDRRPTKRYQSGYARDVINADDELWDTLGLLRSESRTEVIPRLEANFTNSKRKATIAAIYLCSPYTDHIATGPMDLGWGCGYRNCEMLMTFLERYRQAGAPALKQVPDIPGLQLLLEKAWEQGFDQLGRQQLGHRVYQTRKWIGTTEVYTMLVYLGIRCSIIDFHQRSGPNNSHDTLFDWIQYYFEGPKEEKEKPKPNQNALDMLMQSSRQKLVHITDRPPLYLQHSGHSRTVVGIELLKDGNRNLIMFDPGRRMLRSARSFHLPLRNGPEDDMDESNALSPATTGDEGDDDGYDSGTSTPSREDAKKSITAEHTSRVHESLARSHPTLSSSIFQPVRVDAKAIARNRQYQLLVLGEVTDERVNGGNIVWHEEKGYLLEHWEREAMKDVTSIRAL
;
A
#
# COMPACT_ATOMS: atom_id res chain seq x y z
N MET A 1 27.32 67.01 -21.46
CA MET A 1 26.32 67.10 -20.38
C MET A 1 25.00 66.63 -20.95
N ALA A 2 24.30 65.62 -20.47
CA ALA A 2 24.60 64.53 -19.57
C ALA A 2 23.61 63.42 -19.95
N ASP A 3 24.10 62.19 -19.89
CA ASP A 3 23.40 60.94 -20.15
C ASP A 3 22.32 60.74 -19.06
N LEU A 4 21.05 60.53 -19.46
CA LEU A 4 19.96 60.22 -18.53
C LEU A 4 19.68 58.72 -18.63
N SER A 5 20.24 58.01 -17.66
CA SER A 5 20.05 56.58 -17.42
C SER A 5 18.60 56.24 -17.10
N ASP A 6 17.97 55.46 -17.99
CA ASP A 6 16.75 54.72 -17.73
C ASP A 6 17.08 53.52 -16.82
N GLN A 7 16.77 53.64 -15.52
CA GLN A 7 16.82 52.51 -14.58
C GLN A 7 15.55 51.67 -14.75
N GLY A 8 15.58 50.78 -15.74
CA GLY A 8 14.62 49.70 -15.87
C GLY A 8 14.74 48.70 -14.72
N ASP A 9 13.70 48.65 -13.90
CA ASP A 9 13.42 47.69 -12.84
C ASP A 9 13.54 46.24 -13.35
N ARG A 10 14.73 45.63 -13.15
CA ARG A 10 14.99 44.23 -13.48
C ARG A 10 14.43 43.34 -12.37
N ARG A 11 13.17 42.93 -12.50
CA ARG A 11 12.68 41.74 -11.79
C ARG A 11 13.55 40.53 -12.19
N PRO A 12 14.08 39.74 -11.24
CA PRO A 12 14.86 38.57 -11.58
C PRO A 12 13.91 37.51 -12.15
N THR A 13 13.93 37.34 -13.47
CA THR A 13 13.36 36.15 -14.12
C THR A 13 14.19 34.96 -13.65
N LYS A 14 13.71 34.22 -12.65
CA LYS A 14 14.28 32.91 -12.29
C LYS A 14 14.23 32.05 -13.54
N ARG A 15 15.40 31.82 -14.14
CA ARG A 15 15.59 30.87 -15.23
C ARG A 15 15.34 29.49 -14.61
N TYR A 16 14.11 28.98 -14.70
CA TYR A 16 13.82 27.62 -14.27
C TYR A 16 14.76 26.69 -15.06
N GLN A 17 15.52 25.86 -14.34
CA GLN A 17 16.32 24.82 -14.98
C GLN A 17 15.35 23.93 -15.77
N SER A 18 15.57 23.80 -17.07
CA SER A 18 14.82 22.85 -17.90
C SER A 18 15.15 21.44 -17.43
N GLY A 19 14.15 20.67 -17.03
CA GLY A 19 14.34 19.29 -16.55
C GLY A 19 13.37 18.90 -15.44
N TYR A 20 13.36 17.61 -15.11
CA TYR A 20 12.54 17.09 -14.02
C TYR A 20 13.17 17.42 -12.67
N ALA A 21 12.35 17.84 -11.70
CA ALA A 21 12.83 18.12 -10.34
C ALA A 21 13.54 16.91 -9.71
N ARG A 22 13.07 15.71 -10.06
CA ARG A 22 13.66 14.41 -9.70
C ARG A 22 15.16 14.34 -9.96
N ASP A 23 15.64 14.87 -11.09
CA ASP A 23 17.05 14.74 -11.47
C ASP A 23 17.96 15.50 -10.50
N VAL A 24 17.56 16.70 -10.08
CA VAL A 24 18.27 17.50 -9.08
C VAL A 24 18.20 16.84 -7.71
N ILE A 25 17.01 16.37 -7.30
CA ILE A 25 16.79 15.75 -6.00
C ILE A 25 17.56 14.42 -5.87
N ASN A 26 17.65 13.63 -6.94
CA ASN A 26 18.41 12.39 -6.92
C ASN A 26 19.93 12.61 -6.89
N ALA A 27 20.40 13.78 -7.33
CA ALA A 27 21.80 14.20 -7.27
C ALA A 27 22.20 14.84 -5.92
N ASP A 28 21.25 15.09 -5.02
CA ASP A 28 21.50 15.67 -3.70
C ASP A 28 21.96 14.57 -2.71
N ASP A 29 23.26 14.32 -2.67
CA ASP A 29 23.82 13.30 -1.78
C ASP A 29 23.63 13.65 -0.29
N GLU A 30 23.60 14.93 0.09
CA GLU A 30 23.34 15.33 1.49
C GLU A 30 21.94 14.92 1.94
N LEU A 31 20.94 15.11 1.08
CA LEU A 31 19.60 14.60 1.32
C LEU A 31 19.63 13.09 1.51
N TRP A 32 20.15 12.35 0.53
CA TRP A 32 20.07 10.88 0.53
C TRP A 32 20.90 10.22 1.63
N ASP A 33 22.04 10.80 2.02
CA ASP A 33 22.87 10.31 3.13
C ASP A 33 22.18 10.51 4.49
N THR A 34 21.27 11.48 4.59
CA THR A 34 20.50 11.76 5.81
C THR A 34 19.32 10.79 5.97
N LEU A 35 18.78 10.24 4.88
CA LEU A 35 17.58 9.39 4.93
C LEU A 35 17.96 7.95 5.28
N GLY A 36 17.36 7.41 6.34
CA GLY A 36 17.34 5.96 6.57
C GLY A 36 16.66 5.26 5.39
N LEU A 37 17.21 4.12 4.96
CA LEU A 37 16.77 3.42 3.75
C LEU A 37 16.04 2.12 4.10
N LEU A 38 14.97 1.83 3.36
CA LEU A 38 14.17 0.63 3.55
C LEU A 38 14.95 -0.61 3.11
N ARG A 39 15.20 -1.50 4.09
CA ARG A 39 15.93 -2.75 3.88
C ARG A 39 15.17 -3.76 3.03
N SER A 40 15.88 -4.48 2.18
CA SER A 40 15.31 -5.49 1.26
C SER A 40 14.56 -6.61 1.97
N GLU A 41 14.95 -7.01 3.19
CA GLU A 41 14.30 -8.09 3.95
C GLU A 41 12.91 -7.72 4.47
N SER A 42 12.59 -6.42 4.49
CA SER A 42 11.28 -5.90 4.90
C SER A 42 10.27 -5.93 3.74
N ARG A 43 10.74 -6.18 2.52
CA ARG A 43 9.95 -6.13 1.29
C ARG A 43 9.55 -7.54 0.85
N THR A 44 8.39 -7.68 0.24
CA THR A 44 7.92 -8.96 -0.31
C THR A 44 7.23 -8.74 -1.65
N GLU A 45 7.83 -9.27 -2.72
CA GLU A 45 7.24 -9.30 -4.06
C GLU A 45 6.07 -10.31 -4.10
N VAL A 46 4.84 -9.78 -4.08
CA VAL A 46 3.64 -10.61 -3.98
C VAL A 46 2.77 -10.57 -5.24
N ILE A 47 2.73 -9.47 -5.98
CA ILE A 47 1.79 -9.28 -7.10
C ILE A 47 1.85 -10.42 -8.13
N PRO A 48 3.02 -10.84 -8.66
CA PRO A 48 3.09 -11.96 -9.60
C PRO A 48 2.61 -13.29 -9.01
N ARG A 49 2.68 -13.44 -7.68
CA ARG A 49 2.31 -14.66 -6.97
C ARG A 49 0.81 -14.71 -6.63
N LEU A 50 0.11 -13.59 -6.74
CA LEU A 50 -1.32 -13.52 -6.41
C LEU A 50 -2.20 -14.26 -7.42
N GLU A 51 -1.78 -14.41 -8.68
CA GLU A 51 -2.57 -15.07 -9.73
C GLU A 51 -3.01 -16.49 -9.31
N ALA A 52 -2.12 -17.25 -8.67
CA ALA A 52 -2.40 -18.60 -8.18
C ALA A 52 -3.50 -18.64 -7.09
N ASN A 53 -3.70 -17.54 -6.35
CA ASN A 53 -4.73 -17.47 -5.30
C ASN A 53 -6.15 -17.31 -5.87
N PHE A 54 -6.26 -16.86 -7.12
CA PHE A 54 -7.54 -16.58 -7.78
C PHE A 54 -7.97 -17.68 -8.73
N THR A 55 -7.04 -18.52 -9.19
CA THR A 55 -7.30 -19.59 -10.17
C THR A 55 -7.79 -20.91 -9.54
N ASN A 56 -7.90 -21.00 -8.21
CA ASN A 56 -8.46 -22.17 -7.52
C ASN A 56 -9.94 -22.43 -7.89
N SER A 57 -10.24 -23.69 -8.26
CA SER A 57 -11.43 -24.11 -9.00
C SER A 57 -12.79 -23.73 -8.40
N LYS A 58 -12.91 -23.61 -7.06
CA LYS A 58 -14.19 -23.26 -6.42
C LYS A 58 -14.60 -21.80 -6.60
N ARG A 59 -13.64 -20.87 -6.73
CA ARG A 59 -13.93 -19.41 -6.82
C ARG A 59 -13.91 -18.88 -8.25
N LYS A 60 -13.20 -19.55 -9.15
CA LYS A 60 -13.20 -19.24 -10.58
C LYS A 60 -14.62 -19.18 -11.18
N ALA A 61 -15.57 -19.93 -10.63
CA ALA A 61 -16.95 -19.95 -11.11
C ALA A 61 -17.68 -18.61 -10.93
N THR A 62 -17.38 -17.82 -9.90
CA THR A 62 -18.10 -16.58 -9.55
C THR A 62 -17.40 -15.32 -10.04
N ILE A 63 -16.10 -15.39 -10.31
CA ILE A 63 -15.28 -14.25 -10.72
C ILE A 63 -15.43 -14.04 -12.24
N ALA A 64 -15.68 -12.80 -12.64
CA ALA A 64 -15.70 -12.37 -14.03
C ALA A 64 -14.30 -11.97 -14.50
N ALA A 65 -13.63 -11.09 -13.75
CA ALA A 65 -12.27 -10.65 -14.03
C ALA A 65 -11.60 -10.11 -12.76
N ILE A 66 -10.27 -10.12 -12.72
CA ILE A 66 -9.46 -9.48 -11.68
C ILE A 66 -8.40 -8.64 -12.37
N TYR A 67 -8.25 -7.41 -11.91
CA TYR A 67 -7.19 -6.50 -12.35
C TYR A 67 -6.28 -6.20 -11.17
N LEU A 68 -4.98 -6.40 -11.33
CA LEU A 68 -3.95 -6.15 -10.33
C LEU A 68 -3.03 -5.02 -10.81
N CYS A 69 -2.46 -4.27 -9.87
CA CYS A 69 -1.45 -3.25 -10.13
C CYS A 69 -0.15 -3.86 -10.67
N SER A 70 0.81 -2.98 -10.95
CA SER A 70 2.15 -3.31 -11.42
C SER A 70 2.88 -4.30 -10.51
N PRO A 71 3.63 -5.26 -11.09
CA PRO A 71 4.47 -6.18 -10.34
C PRO A 71 5.61 -5.47 -9.60
N TYR A 72 5.85 -4.19 -9.86
CA TYR A 72 6.84 -3.37 -9.16
C TYR A 72 6.42 -2.99 -7.74
N THR A 73 5.19 -3.30 -7.33
CA THR A 73 4.72 -3.04 -5.96
C THR A 73 5.09 -4.17 -5.01
N ASP A 74 5.91 -3.89 -4.01
CA ASP A 74 6.16 -4.80 -2.91
C ASP A 74 5.08 -4.66 -1.83
N HIS A 75 4.82 -5.75 -1.11
CA HIS A 75 4.13 -5.70 0.16
C HIS A 75 5.12 -5.41 1.29
N ILE A 76 4.74 -4.49 2.20
CA ILE A 76 5.50 -4.15 3.40
C ILE A 76 4.57 -4.20 4.61
N ALA A 77 4.93 -4.99 5.61
CA ALA A 77 4.15 -5.14 6.84
C ALA A 77 4.64 -4.18 7.93
N THR A 78 3.78 -3.80 8.87
CA THR A 78 4.23 -3.13 10.11
C THR A 78 5.15 -4.04 10.90
N GLY A 79 6.26 -3.47 11.37
CA GLY A 79 7.14 -4.10 12.34
C GLY A 79 6.70 -3.81 13.79
N PRO A 80 7.42 -4.37 14.78
CA PRO A 80 7.12 -4.14 16.19
C PRO A 80 7.18 -2.66 16.60
N MET A 81 8.07 -1.88 15.98
CA MET A 81 8.29 -0.47 16.33
C MET A 81 7.18 0.46 15.84
N ASP A 82 6.55 0.11 14.72
CA ASP A 82 5.56 0.92 14.03
C ASP A 82 4.12 0.37 14.13
N LEU A 83 3.92 -0.70 14.90
CA LEU A 83 2.62 -1.28 15.15
C LEU A 83 1.67 -0.27 15.83
N GLY A 84 0.47 -0.11 15.25
CA GLY A 84 -0.58 0.77 15.75
C GLY A 84 -0.49 2.23 15.28
N TRP A 85 0.52 2.61 14.50
CA TRP A 85 0.65 4.00 14.03
C TRP A 85 1.34 4.17 12.67
N GLY A 86 2.14 3.19 12.23
CA GLY A 86 2.95 3.27 11.03
C GLY A 86 2.22 3.09 9.70
N CYS A 87 0.89 2.88 9.70
CA CYS A 87 0.16 2.48 8.49
C CYS A 87 0.35 3.45 7.31
N GLY A 88 0.26 4.76 7.54
CA GLY A 88 0.49 5.78 6.51
C GLY A 88 1.88 5.70 5.88
N TYR A 89 2.92 5.53 6.72
CA TYR A 89 4.29 5.37 6.25
C TYR A 89 4.49 4.08 5.46
N ARG A 90 4.00 2.93 5.95
CA ARG A 90 4.12 1.64 5.23
C ARG A 90 3.42 1.65 3.88
N ASN A 91 2.23 2.25 3.80
CA ASN A 91 1.54 2.38 2.53
C ASN A 91 2.28 3.34 1.59
N CYS A 92 2.89 4.42 2.09
CA CYS A 92 3.78 5.29 1.32
C CYS A 92 5.00 4.53 0.78
N GLU A 93 5.69 3.73 1.62
CA GLU A 93 6.79 2.87 1.18
C GLU A 93 6.35 1.92 0.05
N MET A 94 5.15 1.32 0.14
CA MET A 94 4.61 0.44 -0.91
C MET A 94 4.40 1.19 -2.24
N LEU A 95 3.88 2.42 -2.22
CA LEU A 95 3.81 3.26 -3.43
C LEU A 95 5.21 3.57 -3.99
N MET A 96 6.17 3.85 -3.12
CA MET A 96 7.54 4.18 -3.50
C MET A 96 8.30 2.99 -4.11
N THR A 97 7.97 1.74 -3.76
CA THR A 97 8.57 0.55 -4.39
C THR A 97 8.25 0.45 -5.89
N PHE A 98 7.05 0.88 -6.29
CA PHE A 98 6.70 1.02 -7.71
C PHE A 98 7.61 2.06 -8.39
N LEU A 99 7.77 3.23 -7.78
CA LEU A 99 8.56 4.35 -8.33
C LEU A 99 10.07 4.04 -8.42
N GLU A 100 10.60 3.25 -7.48
CA GLU A 100 12.01 2.83 -7.46
C GLU A 100 12.34 1.90 -8.64
N ARG A 101 11.37 1.12 -9.14
CA ARG A 101 11.56 0.21 -10.28
C ARG A 101 11.07 0.79 -11.60
N TYR A 102 10.06 1.66 -11.57
CA TYR A 102 9.54 2.34 -12.75
C TYR A 102 10.58 3.31 -13.32
N ARG A 103 10.79 3.29 -14.64
CA ARG A 103 11.75 4.17 -15.31
C ARG A 103 11.07 5.18 -16.21
N GLN A 104 11.48 6.43 -16.06
CA GLN A 104 11.08 7.56 -16.90
C GLN A 104 12.31 8.40 -17.23
N ALA A 105 12.41 8.85 -18.48
CA ALA A 105 13.58 9.59 -18.97
C ALA A 105 14.92 8.88 -18.70
N GLY A 106 14.97 7.56 -18.91
CA GLY A 106 16.19 6.75 -18.81
C GLY A 106 16.63 6.35 -17.39
N ALA A 107 15.96 6.82 -16.34
CA ALA A 107 16.33 6.54 -14.95
C ALA A 107 15.11 6.21 -14.06
N PRO A 108 15.30 5.54 -12.90
CA PRO A 108 14.24 5.29 -11.92
C PRO A 108 13.52 6.55 -11.45
N ALA A 109 12.19 6.55 -11.37
CA ALA A 109 11.44 7.72 -10.92
C ALA A 109 11.80 8.11 -9.48
N LEU A 110 12.16 7.15 -8.64
CA LEU A 110 12.70 7.37 -7.30
C LEU A 110 14.08 6.71 -7.16
N LYS A 111 15.07 7.39 -6.53
CA LYS A 111 16.41 6.82 -6.32
C LYS A 111 16.35 5.56 -5.47
N GLN A 112 15.77 5.67 -4.27
CA GLN A 112 15.62 4.60 -3.29
C GLN A 112 14.41 4.88 -2.38
N VAL A 113 13.84 3.84 -1.77
CA VAL A 113 12.76 3.98 -0.79
C VAL A 113 13.31 4.25 0.62
N PRO A 114 12.99 5.38 1.28
CA PRO A 114 13.34 5.62 2.68
C PRO A 114 12.58 4.70 3.64
N ASP A 115 13.15 4.42 4.81
CA ASP A 115 12.43 3.78 5.92
C ASP A 115 11.56 4.80 6.69
N ILE A 116 10.80 4.36 7.71
CA ILE A 116 9.92 5.25 8.47
C ILE A 116 10.66 6.49 9.04
N PRO A 117 11.78 6.37 9.78
CA PRO A 117 12.56 7.54 10.19
C PRO A 117 12.99 8.43 9.01
N GLY A 118 13.42 7.83 7.90
CA GLY A 118 13.74 8.55 6.67
C GLY A 118 12.55 9.34 6.10
N LEU A 119 11.37 8.73 6.02
CA LEU A 119 10.14 9.39 5.58
C LEU A 119 9.74 10.55 6.50
N GLN A 120 9.93 10.39 7.82
CA GLN A 120 9.69 11.49 8.76
C GLN A 120 10.62 12.68 8.51
N LEU A 121 11.92 12.44 8.30
CA LEU A 121 12.88 13.49 7.94
C LEU A 121 12.56 14.12 6.59
N LEU A 122 12.17 13.30 5.62
CA LEU A 122 11.76 13.76 4.29
C LEU A 122 10.58 14.72 4.36
N LEU A 123 9.57 14.40 5.17
CA LEU A 123 8.41 15.25 5.39
C LEU A 123 8.79 16.57 6.07
N GLU A 124 9.66 16.54 7.08
CA GLU A 124 10.15 17.75 7.74
C GLU A 124 10.95 18.65 6.77
N LYS A 125 11.82 18.07 5.93
CA LYS A 125 12.54 18.81 4.87
C LYS A 125 11.59 19.42 3.84
N ALA A 126 10.51 18.73 3.47
CA ALA A 126 9.48 19.28 2.61
C ALA A 126 8.82 20.51 3.26
N TRP A 127 8.48 20.41 4.55
CA TRP A 127 7.93 21.53 5.31
C TRP A 127 8.89 22.71 5.45
N GLU A 128 10.19 22.48 5.59
CA GLU A 128 11.21 23.53 5.59
C GLU A 128 11.26 24.28 4.25
N GLN A 129 11.00 23.59 3.14
CA GLN A 129 10.93 24.21 1.80
C GLN A 129 9.56 24.84 1.48
N GLY A 130 8.64 24.92 2.45
CA GLY A 130 7.37 25.61 2.30
C GLY A 130 6.22 24.74 1.78
N PHE A 131 6.40 23.42 1.63
CA PHE A 131 5.30 22.52 1.30
C PHE A 131 4.35 22.40 2.49
N ASP A 132 3.04 22.31 2.23
CA ASP A 132 1.99 21.98 3.20
C ASP A 132 2.19 22.57 4.62
N GLN A 133 2.26 23.90 4.70
CA GLN A 133 2.44 24.57 6.01
C GLN A 133 1.25 24.35 6.96
N LEU A 134 0.06 24.07 6.42
CA LEU A 134 -1.11 23.75 7.23
C LEU A 134 -0.95 22.36 7.88
N GLY A 135 -0.60 21.33 7.11
CA GLY A 135 -0.30 19.99 7.64
C GLY A 135 0.86 20.02 8.65
N ARG A 136 1.91 20.82 8.37
CA ARG A 136 3.00 21.09 9.32
C ARG A 136 2.49 21.59 10.67
N GLN A 137 1.62 22.61 10.66
CA GLN A 137 1.05 23.18 11.88
C GLN A 137 0.17 22.16 12.63
N GLN A 138 -0.67 21.42 11.90
CA GLN A 138 -1.55 20.38 12.47
C GLN A 138 -0.75 19.28 13.19
N LEU A 139 0.42 18.93 12.67
CA LEU A 139 1.31 17.94 13.26
C LEU A 139 2.33 18.55 14.24
N GLY A 140 2.16 19.81 14.64
CA GLY A 140 3.02 20.47 15.63
C GLY A 140 4.48 20.58 15.18
N HIS A 141 4.69 20.79 13.87
CA HIS A 141 5.98 21.07 13.23
C HIS A 141 7.07 19.99 13.33
N ARG A 142 6.74 18.80 13.84
CA ARG A 142 7.71 17.71 14.03
C ARG A 142 7.05 16.35 13.94
N VAL A 143 7.58 15.46 13.11
CA VAL A 143 7.21 14.04 13.02
C VAL A 143 8.40 13.10 13.26
N TYR A 144 9.64 13.56 13.09
CA TYR A 144 10.84 12.75 13.26
C TYR A 144 10.96 12.21 14.67
N GLN A 145 11.19 10.90 14.77
CA GLN A 145 11.24 10.15 16.02
C GLN A 145 9.97 10.34 16.87
N THR A 146 8.82 10.46 16.22
CA THR A 146 7.52 10.43 16.89
C THR A 146 6.70 9.24 16.39
N ARG A 147 5.57 8.98 17.05
CA ARG A 147 4.57 7.98 16.65
C ARG A 147 3.34 8.63 16.01
N LYS A 148 3.47 9.85 15.48
CA LYS A 148 2.35 10.61 14.90
C LYS A 148 1.83 9.89 13.66
N TRP A 149 0.51 9.84 13.55
CA TRP A 149 -0.13 9.33 12.35
C TRP A 149 0.01 10.35 11.24
N ILE A 150 0.20 9.86 10.02
CA ILE A 150 0.15 10.67 8.80
C ILE A 150 -1.01 10.19 7.93
N GLY A 151 -1.53 11.10 7.11
CA GLY A 151 -2.59 10.84 6.16
C GLY A 151 -2.15 11.07 4.72
N THR A 152 -3.16 11.19 3.87
CA THR A 152 -3.01 11.40 2.42
C THR A 152 -2.21 12.66 2.08
N THR A 153 -2.40 13.73 2.85
CA THR A 153 -1.77 15.05 2.65
C THR A 153 -0.26 15.00 2.86
N GLU A 154 0.21 14.32 3.90
CA GLU A 154 1.65 14.16 4.16
C GLU A 154 2.30 13.25 3.11
N VAL A 155 1.62 12.18 2.67
CA VAL A 155 2.12 11.30 1.60
C VAL A 155 2.23 12.07 0.28
N TYR A 156 1.23 12.86 -0.07
CA TYR A 156 1.27 13.78 -1.22
C TYR A 156 2.46 14.73 -1.11
N THR A 157 2.62 15.38 0.05
CA THR A 157 3.70 16.33 0.30
C THR A 157 5.08 15.72 0.08
N MET A 158 5.34 14.51 0.60
CA MET A 158 6.61 13.81 0.38
C MET A 158 6.84 13.47 -1.11
N LEU A 159 5.81 13.00 -1.82
CA LEU A 159 5.92 12.65 -3.23
C LEU A 159 6.18 13.89 -4.10
N VAL A 160 5.41 14.95 -3.94
CA VAL A 160 5.61 16.20 -4.69
C VAL A 160 6.96 16.82 -4.34
N TYR A 161 7.37 16.79 -3.08
CA TYR A 161 8.70 17.25 -2.67
C TYR A 161 9.82 16.52 -3.42
N LEU A 162 9.67 15.21 -3.66
CA LEU A 162 10.59 14.38 -4.44
C LEU A 162 10.47 14.58 -5.97
N GLY A 163 9.60 15.48 -6.43
CA GLY A 163 9.35 15.72 -7.85
C GLY A 163 8.45 14.67 -8.50
N ILE A 164 7.62 13.98 -7.71
CA ILE A 164 6.68 12.97 -8.17
C ILE A 164 5.28 13.54 -8.31
N ARG A 165 4.70 13.38 -9.50
CA ARG A 165 3.32 13.74 -9.81
C ARG A 165 2.36 12.79 -9.12
N CYS A 166 1.45 13.33 -8.34
CA CYS A 166 0.36 12.59 -7.73
C CYS A 166 -0.84 13.50 -7.50
N SER A 167 -2.01 12.89 -7.32
CA SER A 167 -3.28 13.59 -7.15
C SER A 167 -4.08 12.99 -5.99
N ILE A 168 -4.86 13.82 -5.30
CA ILE A 168 -5.78 13.38 -4.24
C ILE A 168 -7.21 13.48 -4.73
N ILE A 169 -7.98 12.39 -4.57
CA ILE A 169 -9.43 12.37 -4.80
C ILE A 169 -10.12 12.17 -3.45
N ASP A 170 -11.02 13.08 -3.10
CA ASP A 170 -11.77 13.07 -1.85
C ASP A 170 -13.21 12.58 -2.06
N PHE A 171 -13.45 11.35 -1.62
CA PHE A 171 -14.78 10.75 -1.51
C PHE A 171 -15.36 11.10 -0.14
N HIS A 172 -15.72 12.38 0.01
CA HIS A 172 -16.12 13.01 1.28
C HIS A 172 -17.44 12.47 1.87
N GLN A 173 -18.23 11.77 1.06
CA GLN A 173 -19.46 11.11 1.48
C GLN A 173 -19.76 9.87 0.63
N ARG A 174 -20.68 9.05 1.12
CA ARG A 174 -21.22 7.88 0.41
C ARG A 174 -22.05 8.35 -0.79
N SER A 175 -21.88 7.68 -1.93
CA SER A 175 -22.48 8.09 -3.20
C SER A 175 -23.61 7.22 -3.71
N GLY A 176 -23.75 6.00 -3.19
CA GLY A 176 -24.73 5.04 -3.70
C GLY A 176 -25.86 4.71 -2.72
N PRO A 177 -26.88 3.97 -3.19
CA PRO A 177 -27.95 3.45 -2.35
C PRO A 177 -27.42 2.65 -1.15
N ASN A 178 -28.16 2.60 -0.05
CA ASN A 178 -27.76 1.88 1.16
C ASN A 178 -26.42 2.34 1.76
N ASN A 179 -26.08 3.63 1.62
CA ASN A 179 -24.86 4.19 2.18
C ASN A 179 -23.57 3.57 1.59
N SER A 180 -23.60 3.13 0.32
CA SER A 180 -22.45 2.59 -0.39
C SER A 180 -21.56 3.69 -1.00
N HIS A 181 -20.37 3.29 -1.47
CA HIS A 181 -19.39 4.16 -2.13
C HIS A 181 -19.24 3.78 -3.62
N ASP A 182 -20.33 3.82 -4.38
CA ASP A 182 -20.37 3.32 -5.76
C ASP A 182 -19.37 4.08 -6.66
N THR A 183 -19.33 5.41 -6.57
CA THR A 183 -18.36 6.26 -7.28
C THR A 183 -16.89 5.89 -6.98
N LEU A 184 -16.56 5.47 -5.76
CA LEU A 184 -15.21 5.00 -5.43
C LEU A 184 -14.90 3.70 -6.16
N PHE A 185 -15.83 2.75 -6.16
CA PHE A 185 -15.67 1.49 -6.88
C PHE A 185 -15.64 1.69 -8.40
N ASP A 186 -16.48 2.57 -8.94
CA ASP A 186 -16.52 2.91 -10.36
C ASP A 186 -15.18 3.52 -10.80
N TRP A 187 -14.65 4.47 -10.02
CA TRP A 187 -13.37 5.10 -10.32
C TRP A 187 -12.20 4.11 -10.23
N ILE A 188 -12.13 3.28 -9.19
CA ILE A 188 -11.07 2.27 -9.05
C ILE A 188 -11.17 1.20 -10.14
N GLN A 189 -12.39 0.81 -10.53
CA GLN A 189 -12.60 -0.10 -11.64
C GLN A 189 -12.07 0.51 -12.94
N TYR A 190 -12.46 1.74 -13.26
CA TYR A 190 -11.95 2.45 -14.44
C TYR A 190 -10.41 2.57 -14.40
N TYR A 191 -9.85 2.88 -13.23
CA TYR A 191 -8.41 2.96 -13.04
C TYR A 191 -7.70 1.64 -13.35
N PHE A 192 -8.18 0.48 -12.91
CA PHE A 192 -7.47 -0.79 -13.16
C PHE A 192 -7.87 -1.50 -14.46
N GLU A 193 -9.10 -1.33 -14.93
CA GLU A 193 -9.58 -1.93 -16.20
C GLU A 193 -8.95 -1.22 -17.40
N GLY A 194 -8.64 0.07 -17.26
CA GLY A 194 -8.17 0.92 -18.34
C GLY A 194 -9.29 1.28 -19.33
N PRO A 195 -8.99 2.12 -20.34
CA PRO A 195 -9.93 2.36 -21.42
C PRO A 195 -10.26 1.03 -22.10
N LYS A 196 -11.54 0.71 -22.22
CA LYS A 196 -11.99 -0.42 -23.02
C LYS A 196 -11.63 -0.09 -24.46
N GLU A 197 -10.64 -0.80 -25.02
CA GLU A 197 -10.44 -0.80 -26.47
C GLU A 197 -11.81 -1.07 -27.08
N GLU A 198 -12.26 -0.16 -27.96
CA GLU A 198 -13.46 -0.42 -28.74
C GLU A 198 -13.26 -1.78 -29.38
N LYS A 199 -14.09 -2.75 -28.98
CA LYS A 199 -14.04 -4.12 -29.52
C LYS A 199 -13.93 -3.95 -31.03
N GLU A 200 -12.80 -4.39 -31.60
CA GLU A 200 -12.60 -4.36 -33.05
C GLU A 200 -13.91 -4.81 -33.69
N LYS A 201 -14.46 -4.01 -34.61
CA LYS A 201 -15.72 -4.34 -35.30
C LYS A 201 -15.63 -5.81 -35.70
N PRO A 202 -16.64 -6.64 -35.35
CA PRO A 202 -16.56 -8.08 -35.55
C PRO A 202 -16.17 -8.33 -37.00
N LYS A 203 -15.09 -9.12 -37.21
CA LYS A 203 -14.62 -9.44 -38.55
C LYS A 203 -15.79 -10.14 -39.27
N PRO A 204 -16.11 -9.78 -40.52
CA PRO A 204 -17.37 -10.18 -41.17
C PRO A 204 -17.59 -11.70 -41.35
N ASN A 205 -16.60 -12.54 -41.01
CA ASN A 205 -16.65 -14.01 -41.10
C ASN A 205 -16.27 -14.71 -39.79
N GLN A 206 -16.60 -14.16 -38.62
CA GLN A 206 -16.36 -14.85 -37.35
C GLN A 206 -17.50 -15.83 -37.03
N ASN A 207 -17.16 -17.12 -37.00
CA ASN A 207 -18.11 -18.19 -36.71
C ASN A 207 -18.46 -18.18 -35.20
N ALA A 208 -19.68 -18.61 -34.84
CA ALA A 208 -20.11 -18.70 -33.44
C ALA A 208 -19.17 -19.54 -32.55
N LEU A 209 -18.50 -20.54 -33.15
CA LEU A 209 -17.47 -21.35 -32.49
C LEU A 209 -16.21 -20.54 -32.14
N ASP A 210 -15.80 -19.60 -33.00
CA ASP A 210 -14.67 -18.71 -32.74
C ASP A 210 -14.99 -17.69 -31.67
N MET A 211 -16.23 -17.17 -31.62
CA MET A 211 -16.69 -16.32 -30.52
C MET A 211 -16.71 -17.09 -29.19
N LEU A 212 -17.18 -18.34 -29.19
CA LEU A 212 -17.16 -19.20 -28.00
C LEU A 212 -15.73 -19.52 -27.55
N MET A 213 -14.83 -19.83 -28.49
CA MET A 213 -13.42 -20.06 -28.17
C MET A 213 -12.70 -18.80 -27.67
N GLN A 214 -13.01 -17.61 -28.21
CA GLN A 214 -12.48 -16.34 -27.72
C GLN A 214 -12.96 -16.00 -26.31
N SER A 215 -14.25 -16.20 -26.02
CA SER A 215 -14.79 -16.03 -24.67
C SER A 215 -14.23 -17.03 -23.64
N SER A 216 -13.88 -18.25 -24.07
CA SER A 216 -13.20 -19.24 -23.23
C SER A 216 -11.71 -18.94 -22.95
N ARG A 217 -11.09 -18.02 -23.72
CA ARG A 217 -9.69 -17.60 -23.60
C ARG A 217 -9.48 -16.32 -22.81
N GLN A 218 -10.55 -15.67 -22.32
CA GLN A 218 -10.38 -14.47 -21.50
C GLN A 218 -9.58 -14.81 -20.23
N LYS A 219 -8.42 -14.17 -20.12
CA LYS A 219 -7.54 -14.29 -18.96
C LYS A 219 -8.32 -13.80 -17.74
N LEU A 220 -8.41 -14.63 -16.69
CA LEU A 220 -9.15 -14.28 -15.48
C LEU A 220 -8.47 -13.15 -14.70
N VAL A 221 -7.13 -13.14 -14.69
CA VAL A 221 -6.31 -12.23 -13.90
C VAL A 221 -5.45 -11.39 -14.85
N HIS A 222 -5.66 -10.09 -14.83
CA HIS A 222 -4.91 -9.09 -15.59
C HIS A 222 -3.93 -8.40 -14.63
N ILE A 223 -2.63 -8.55 -14.87
CA ILE A 223 -1.62 -7.75 -14.17
C ILE A 223 -1.36 -6.56 -15.09
N THR A 224 -1.61 -5.35 -14.59
CA THR A 224 -1.45 -4.09 -15.32
C THR A 224 -0.08 -3.48 -15.04
N ASP A 225 0.31 -2.45 -15.79
CA ASP A 225 1.50 -1.64 -15.46
C ASP A 225 1.17 -0.43 -14.56
N ARG A 226 -0.08 -0.36 -14.07
CA ARG A 226 -0.58 0.78 -13.30
C ARG A 226 -0.11 0.71 -11.84
N PRO A 227 0.25 1.85 -11.22
CA PRO A 227 0.66 1.89 -9.82
C PRO A 227 -0.43 1.40 -8.85
N PRO A 228 -0.06 1.07 -7.60
CA PRO A 228 -1.03 0.83 -6.54
C PRO A 228 -1.64 2.16 -6.07
N LEU A 229 -2.78 2.11 -5.39
CA LEU A 229 -3.46 3.31 -4.88
C LEU A 229 -3.37 3.38 -3.35
N TYR A 230 -3.06 4.55 -2.80
CA TYR A 230 -3.11 4.78 -1.35
C TYR A 230 -4.55 5.15 -0.97
N LEU A 231 -5.16 4.38 -0.06
CA LEU A 231 -6.54 4.59 0.39
C LEU A 231 -6.56 4.90 1.89
N GLN A 232 -7.01 6.11 2.22
CA GLN A 232 -7.18 6.58 3.58
C GLN A 232 -8.65 6.56 4.00
N HIS A 233 -8.91 6.18 5.24
CA HIS A 233 -10.11 6.59 5.97
C HIS A 233 -9.74 7.01 7.40
N SER A 234 -10.72 7.43 8.19
CA SER A 234 -10.46 7.79 9.60
C SER A 234 -9.84 6.60 10.34
N GLY A 235 -8.66 6.84 10.93
CA GLY A 235 -7.96 5.90 11.80
C GLY A 235 -7.12 4.82 11.13
N HIS A 236 -7.11 4.68 9.80
CA HIS A 236 -6.24 3.71 9.11
C HIS A 236 -6.08 4.01 7.63
N SER A 237 -4.97 3.54 7.05
CA SER A 237 -4.76 3.51 5.60
C SER A 237 -4.37 2.13 5.10
N ARG A 238 -4.64 1.88 3.82
CA ARG A 238 -4.31 0.65 3.11
C ARG A 238 -3.84 0.96 1.69
N THR A 239 -3.22 -0.01 1.05
CA THR A 239 -2.84 0.08 -0.36
C THR A 239 -3.75 -0.80 -1.20
N VAL A 240 -4.51 -0.21 -2.12
CA VAL A 240 -5.32 -0.95 -3.10
C VAL A 240 -4.39 -1.40 -4.23
N VAL A 241 -4.33 -2.71 -4.43
CA VAL A 241 -3.47 -3.36 -5.42
C VAL A 241 -4.26 -4.04 -6.53
N GLY A 242 -5.58 -3.87 -6.53
CA GLY A 242 -6.43 -4.38 -7.59
C GLY A 242 -7.91 -4.38 -7.24
N ILE A 243 -8.70 -4.90 -8.17
CA ILE A 243 -10.14 -5.06 -8.07
C ILE A 243 -10.58 -6.40 -8.68
N GLU A 244 -11.46 -7.10 -7.97
CA GLU A 244 -12.13 -8.34 -8.38
C GLU A 244 -13.57 -7.99 -8.79
N LEU A 245 -13.92 -8.31 -10.03
CA LEU A 245 -15.27 -8.17 -10.58
C LEU A 245 -15.97 -9.52 -10.53
N LEU A 246 -17.16 -9.57 -9.96
CA LEU A 246 -17.97 -10.77 -9.83
C LEU A 246 -19.04 -10.80 -10.94
N LYS A 247 -19.47 -12.01 -11.30
CA LYS A 247 -20.47 -12.22 -12.37
C LYS A 247 -21.87 -11.72 -12.01
N ASP A 248 -22.16 -11.53 -10.73
CA ASP A 248 -23.41 -10.96 -10.21
C ASP A 248 -23.41 -9.41 -10.24
N GLY A 249 -22.32 -8.78 -10.68
CA GLY A 249 -22.15 -7.33 -10.73
C GLY A 249 -21.49 -6.74 -9.47
N ASN A 250 -21.27 -7.54 -8.42
CA ASN A 250 -20.57 -7.08 -7.22
C ASN A 250 -19.06 -6.94 -7.46
N ARG A 251 -18.41 -6.14 -6.61
CA ARG A 251 -16.99 -5.80 -6.72
C ARG A 251 -16.32 -5.93 -5.37
N ASN A 252 -15.10 -6.46 -5.36
CA ASN A 252 -14.23 -6.49 -4.19
C ASN A 252 -12.92 -5.78 -4.48
N LEU A 253 -12.47 -4.92 -3.57
CA LEU A 253 -11.13 -4.34 -3.64
C LEU A 253 -10.12 -5.36 -3.12
N ILE A 254 -8.96 -5.43 -3.76
CA ILE A 254 -7.83 -6.25 -3.34
C ILE A 254 -6.82 -5.32 -2.68
N MET A 255 -6.58 -5.50 -1.38
CA MET A 255 -5.78 -4.57 -0.60
C MET A 255 -4.65 -5.25 0.17
N PHE A 256 -3.54 -4.53 0.31
CA PHE A 256 -2.56 -4.74 1.35
C PHE A 256 -2.93 -3.92 2.58
N ASP A 257 -2.93 -4.56 3.73
CA ASP A 257 -3.16 -3.94 5.02
C ASP A 257 -1.88 -4.08 5.84
N PRO A 258 -1.12 -3.00 6.06
CA PRO A 258 0.18 -3.10 6.71
C PRO A 258 0.04 -3.60 8.16
N GLY A 259 -1.11 -3.36 8.82
CA GLY A 259 -1.39 -3.83 10.18
C GLY A 259 -1.71 -5.32 10.28
N ARG A 260 -1.92 -6.02 9.14
CA ARG A 260 -2.07 -7.47 9.10
C ARG A 260 -0.75 -8.09 8.69
N ARG A 261 -0.10 -8.78 9.64
CA ARG A 261 1.01 -9.69 9.27
C ARG A 261 0.45 -10.75 8.34
N MET A 262 0.95 -10.80 7.11
CA MET A 262 0.80 -12.00 6.28
C MET A 262 1.41 -13.16 7.08
N LEU A 263 0.59 -14.14 7.45
CA LEU A 263 1.00 -15.25 8.31
C LEU A 263 2.16 -15.98 7.64
N ARG A 264 3.40 -15.68 8.06
CA ARG A 264 4.54 -16.59 7.88
C ARG A 264 4.16 -17.84 8.65
N SER A 265 3.97 -18.96 7.96
CA SER A 265 3.80 -20.26 8.63
C SER A 265 4.95 -20.44 9.61
N ALA A 266 4.63 -20.34 10.90
CA ALA A 266 5.56 -20.59 11.97
C ALA A 266 5.77 -22.10 12.04
N ARG A 267 6.85 -22.60 11.41
CA ARG A 267 7.50 -23.80 11.92
C ARG A 267 8.49 -23.35 12.99
N SER A 268 8.07 -23.56 14.23
CA SER A 268 8.80 -23.64 15.50
C SER A 268 10.23 -23.11 15.55
N PHE A 269 10.40 -22.00 16.26
CA PHE A 269 11.47 -21.89 17.24
C PHE A 269 10.84 -21.48 18.58
N HIS A 270 10.75 -22.45 19.50
CA HIS A 270 10.56 -22.17 20.92
C HIS A 270 11.78 -21.38 21.40
N LEU A 271 11.56 -20.18 21.94
CA LEU A 271 12.50 -19.54 22.86
C LEU A 271 11.81 -19.50 24.23
N PRO A 272 12.47 -19.96 25.31
CA PRO A 272 11.89 -19.91 26.64
C PRO A 272 11.84 -18.46 27.12
N LEU A 273 10.65 -18.02 27.54
CA LEU A 273 10.45 -16.74 28.22
C LEU A 273 11.21 -16.77 29.55
N ARG A 274 12.12 -15.81 29.74
CA ARG A 274 12.78 -15.51 31.01
C ARG A 274 12.00 -14.38 31.69
N ASN A 275 11.48 -14.65 32.87
CA ASN A 275 10.81 -13.69 33.73
C ASN A 275 11.75 -12.53 34.09
N GLY A 276 11.24 -11.30 34.01
CA GLY A 276 11.81 -10.05 34.53
C GLY A 276 10.67 -9.15 35.03
N PRO A 277 10.93 -8.27 36.01
CA PRO A 277 9.96 -7.89 37.02
C PRO A 277 8.97 -6.82 36.56
N GLU A 278 7.82 -6.85 37.22
CA GLU A 278 6.74 -5.87 37.21
C GLU A 278 7.26 -4.51 37.68
N ASP A 279 6.93 -3.46 36.94
CA ASP A 279 6.93 -2.08 37.44
C ASP A 279 5.61 -1.43 36.97
N ASP A 280 4.92 -0.89 37.98
CA ASP A 280 3.58 -0.35 37.99
C ASP A 280 3.37 0.84 37.03
N MET A 281 2.18 0.92 36.43
CA MET A 281 1.44 2.18 36.45
C MET A 281 -0.08 1.97 36.30
N ASP A 282 -0.74 2.33 37.40
CA ASP A 282 -2.15 2.57 37.67
C ASP A 282 -3.10 2.78 36.48
N GLU A 283 -4.15 1.96 36.46
CA GLU A 283 -5.46 2.33 35.93
C GLU A 283 -6.49 2.19 37.07
N SER A 284 -6.75 3.30 37.78
CA SER A 284 -7.75 3.39 38.85
C SER A 284 -8.99 4.14 38.37
N ASN A 285 -10.08 3.39 38.17
CA ASN A 285 -11.42 3.65 38.72
C ASN A 285 -12.39 2.60 38.15
N ALA A 286 -12.61 1.50 38.88
CA ALA A 286 -13.57 1.38 39.98
C ALA A 286 -14.97 0.94 39.49
N LEU A 287 -15.19 -0.37 39.64
CA LEU A 287 -16.46 -1.09 39.73
C LEU A 287 -17.31 -0.58 40.89
N SER A 288 -18.62 -0.89 40.87
CA SER A 288 -19.31 -1.86 41.77
C SER A 288 -20.84 -1.55 41.86
N PRO A 289 -21.69 -2.36 42.54
CA PRO A 289 -22.30 -3.58 41.99
C PRO A 289 -23.81 -3.69 42.31
N ALA A 290 -24.49 -4.73 41.81
CA ALA A 290 -25.69 -5.25 42.46
C ALA A 290 -25.86 -6.76 42.20
N THR A 291 -25.90 -7.50 43.31
CA THR A 291 -26.20 -8.92 43.50
C THR A 291 -27.69 -9.22 43.40
N THR A 292 -28.06 -10.44 42.95
CA THR A 292 -28.99 -11.40 43.64
C THR A 292 -29.28 -12.64 42.78
N GLY A 293 -29.18 -13.83 43.42
CA GLY A 293 -29.90 -15.11 43.14
C GLY A 293 -29.59 -15.82 41.81
N ASP A 294 -29.55 -17.14 41.67
CA ASP A 294 -30.14 -18.24 42.43
C ASP A 294 -29.64 -19.60 41.86
N GLU A 295 -29.63 -20.65 42.70
CA GLU A 295 -29.69 -22.13 42.49
C GLU A 295 -29.06 -22.82 41.24
N GLY A 296 -28.44 -24.01 41.23
CA GLY A 296 -28.32 -25.18 42.11
C GLY A 296 -27.87 -26.41 41.25
N ASP A 297 -27.41 -27.48 41.91
CA ASP A 297 -27.09 -28.86 41.44
C ASP A 297 -25.77 -29.12 40.67
N ASP A 298 -25.13 -30.29 40.69
CA ASP A 298 -24.77 -31.37 41.65
C ASP A 298 -23.79 -32.31 40.85
N ASP A 299 -23.08 -33.20 41.55
CA ASP A 299 -22.29 -34.36 41.09
C ASP A 299 -20.91 -34.08 40.42
N GLY A 300 -19.73 -34.51 40.90
CA GLY A 300 -19.35 -35.61 41.78
C GLY A 300 -18.80 -36.80 40.98
N TYR A 301 -17.47 -37.05 40.93
CA TYR A 301 -16.73 -38.33 40.67
C TYR A 301 -15.23 -38.01 40.43
N ASP A 302 -14.36 -38.14 41.43
CA ASP A 302 -13.52 -39.30 41.83
C ASP A 302 -12.24 -39.56 40.99
N SER A 303 -11.22 -39.87 41.78
CA SER A 303 -9.78 -40.01 41.64
C SER A 303 -9.25 -41.16 40.77
N GLY A 304 -7.95 -41.09 40.43
CA GLY A 304 -7.25 -42.21 39.79
C GLY A 304 -5.80 -41.94 39.36
N THR A 305 -4.90 -41.83 40.32
CA THR A 305 -3.43 -41.83 40.21
C THR A 305 -2.87 -43.05 39.45
N SER A 306 -1.84 -42.87 38.62
CA SER A 306 -0.67 -43.79 38.55
C SER A 306 0.46 -43.28 37.63
N THR A 307 1.58 -42.92 38.25
CA THR A 307 2.93 -42.91 37.67
C THR A 307 3.45 -44.33 37.46
N PRO A 308 4.42 -44.55 36.54
CA PRO A 308 5.72 -44.97 37.06
C PRO A 308 6.94 -44.35 36.37
N SER A 309 8.03 -44.41 37.13
CA SER A 309 9.34 -43.79 36.99
C SER A 309 10.36 -44.64 36.19
N ARG A 310 11.57 -44.06 36.03
CA ARG A 310 12.90 -44.58 35.62
C ARG A 310 13.31 -44.32 34.16
N GLU A 311 14.28 -43.43 33.92
CA GLU A 311 15.75 -43.47 34.13
C GLU A 311 16.53 -44.07 32.95
N ASP A 312 17.37 -43.20 32.39
CA ASP A 312 18.69 -43.41 31.77
C ASP A 312 18.91 -44.35 30.57
N ALA A 313 19.32 -43.76 29.44
CA ALA A 313 20.51 -44.22 28.70
C ALA A 313 21.00 -43.16 27.68
N LYS A 314 22.14 -42.53 27.99
CA LYS A 314 23.02 -41.87 27.01
C LYS A 314 23.69 -42.94 26.14
N LYS A 315 23.72 -42.77 24.81
CA LYS A 315 24.78 -43.32 23.94
C LYS A 315 25.07 -42.39 22.76
N SER A 316 26.35 -42.08 22.60
CA SER A 316 26.94 -41.24 21.57
C SER A 316 27.39 -42.06 20.35
N ILE A 317 27.15 -41.48 19.17
CA ILE A 317 28.02 -41.39 17.98
C ILE A 317 28.62 -42.68 17.39
N THR A 318 28.26 -42.96 16.13
CA THR A 318 29.27 -43.23 15.08
C THR A 318 28.91 -42.47 13.80
N ALA A 319 29.90 -41.74 13.29
CA ALA A 319 29.86 -40.97 12.07
C ALA A 319 30.40 -41.85 10.94
N GLU A 320 29.53 -42.25 10.02
CA GLU A 320 29.93 -42.81 8.71
C GLU A 320 28.68 -42.91 7.82
N HIS A 321 28.18 -41.77 7.33
CA HIS A 321 27.31 -41.71 6.13
C HIS A 321 27.13 -40.27 5.60
N THR A 322 28.14 -39.41 5.73
CA THR A 322 28.11 -38.03 5.23
C THR A 322 29.11 -37.83 4.09
N SER A 323 28.79 -38.30 2.88
CA SER A 323 29.44 -37.74 1.68
C SER A 323 28.64 -37.80 0.36
N ARG A 324 27.35 -38.16 0.36
CA ARG A 324 26.57 -38.25 -0.89
C ARG A 324 25.27 -37.46 -0.98
N VAL A 325 24.99 -36.57 -0.01
CA VAL A 325 23.76 -35.75 -0.01
C VAL A 325 24.03 -34.26 -0.31
N HIS A 326 25.30 -33.82 -0.35
CA HIS A 326 25.62 -32.39 -0.40
C HIS A 326 25.60 -31.74 -1.80
N GLU A 327 25.37 -32.49 -2.88
CA GLU A 327 25.42 -31.94 -4.25
C GLU A 327 24.06 -31.85 -4.94
N SER A 328 23.00 -32.44 -4.37
CA SER A 328 21.62 -32.37 -4.92
C SER A 328 20.75 -31.24 -4.33
N LEU A 329 21.26 -30.49 -3.34
CA LEU A 329 20.49 -29.45 -2.62
C LEU A 329 20.78 -28.01 -3.10
N ALA A 330 21.63 -27.82 -4.11
CA ALA A 330 22.00 -26.49 -4.60
C ALA A 330 21.11 -25.93 -5.73
N ARG A 331 19.97 -26.58 -6.08
CA ARG A 331 19.08 -26.11 -7.16
C ARG A 331 17.57 -26.12 -6.84
N SER A 332 17.18 -26.21 -5.58
CA SER A 332 15.78 -26.01 -5.19
C SER A 332 15.59 -24.63 -4.56
N HIS A 333 15.17 -23.64 -5.36
CA HIS A 333 14.51 -22.46 -4.80
C HIS A 333 13.32 -22.94 -3.96
N PRO A 334 13.20 -22.56 -2.67
CA PRO A 334 12.07 -22.97 -1.87
C PRO A 334 10.80 -22.31 -2.43
N THR A 335 9.91 -23.12 -2.97
CA THR A 335 8.57 -22.69 -3.37
C THR A 335 7.77 -22.41 -2.08
N LEU A 336 7.76 -21.15 -1.65
CA LEU A 336 6.88 -20.69 -0.57
C LEU A 336 5.42 -20.98 -0.97
N SER A 337 4.69 -21.67 -0.08
CA SER A 337 3.28 -22.02 -0.26
C SER A 337 2.42 -20.79 -0.53
N SER A 338 1.53 -20.88 -1.52
CA SER A 338 0.53 -19.85 -1.91
C SER A 338 -0.38 -19.40 -0.75
N SER A 339 -0.47 -20.18 0.32
CA SER A 339 -1.25 -19.87 1.54
C SER A 339 -0.66 -18.73 2.41
N ILE A 340 0.58 -18.32 2.18
CA ILE A 340 1.30 -17.33 3.00
C ILE A 340 0.95 -15.89 2.58
N PHE A 341 0.41 -15.68 1.36
CA PHE A 341 0.20 -14.36 0.77
C PHE A 341 -1.25 -14.14 0.31
N GLN A 342 -2.21 -14.02 1.23
CA GLN A 342 -3.58 -13.64 0.87
C GLN A 342 -3.81 -12.13 1.06
N PRO A 343 -3.91 -11.34 -0.02
CA PRO A 343 -4.36 -9.96 0.08
C PRO A 343 -5.79 -9.95 0.61
N VAL A 344 -6.14 -8.87 1.31
CA VAL A 344 -7.47 -8.73 1.89
C VAL A 344 -8.44 -8.38 0.76
N ARG A 345 -9.46 -9.22 0.57
CA ARG A 345 -10.63 -8.87 -0.26
C ARG A 345 -11.59 -8.06 0.60
N VAL A 346 -11.88 -6.86 0.16
CA VAL A 346 -12.75 -5.91 0.87
C VAL A 346 -13.96 -5.63 0.01
N ASP A 347 -15.12 -6.11 0.46
CA ASP A 347 -16.39 -5.91 -0.22
C ASP A 347 -16.95 -4.49 -0.02
N ALA A 348 -17.99 -4.15 -0.79
CA ALA A 348 -18.65 -2.84 -0.70
C ALA A 348 -19.23 -2.54 0.69
N LYS A 349 -19.68 -3.57 1.44
CA LYS A 349 -20.24 -3.42 2.79
C LYS A 349 -19.16 -3.03 3.81
N ALA A 350 -17.96 -3.59 3.70
CA ALA A 350 -16.82 -3.24 4.52
C ALA A 350 -16.35 -1.81 4.24
N ILE A 351 -16.35 -1.39 2.97
CA ILE A 351 -16.06 0.01 2.58
C ILE A 351 -17.13 0.97 3.12
N ALA A 352 -18.42 0.61 3.05
CA ALA A 352 -19.53 1.45 3.53
C ALA A 352 -19.46 1.81 5.03
N ARG A 353 -18.68 1.08 5.84
CA ARG A 353 -18.51 1.36 7.28
C ARG A 353 -17.94 2.74 7.56
N ASN A 354 -17.05 3.23 6.70
CA ASN A 354 -16.51 4.58 6.84
C ASN A 354 -17.31 5.56 6.00
N ARG A 355 -17.50 6.77 6.53
CA ARG A 355 -18.26 7.83 5.87
C ARG A 355 -17.50 8.42 4.68
N GLN A 356 -16.18 8.53 4.82
CA GLN A 356 -15.30 9.23 3.90
C GLN A 356 -14.06 8.40 3.59
N TYR A 357 -13.58 8.55 2.37
CA TYR A 357 -12.29 8.04 1.92
C TYR A 357 -11.53 9.12 1.16
N GLN A 358 -10.21 9.11 1.28
CA GLN A 358 -9.33 9.82 0.35
C GLN A 358 -8.48 8.80 -0.39
N LEU A 359 -8.31 9.04 -1.68
CA LEU A 359 -7.48 8.23 -2.56
C LEU A 359 -6.32 9.08 -3.04
N LEU A 360 -5.08 8.63 -2.82
CA LEU A 360 -3.92 9.22 -3.48
C LEU A 360 -3.48 8.32 -4.62
N VAL A 361 -3.32 8.96 -5.78
CA VAL A 361 -3.06 8.34 -7.07
C VAL A 361 -1.73 8.86 -7.59
N LEU A 362 -0.81 7.97 -7.95
CA LEU A 362 0.40 8.37 -8.68
C LEU A 362 0.02 8.76 -10.12
N GLY A 363 0.50 9.91 -10.57
CA GLY A 363 0.16 10.50 -11.87
C GLY A 363 -0.88 11.62 -11.80
N GLU A 364 -1.28 12.10 -12.98
CA GLU A 364 -2.22 13.22 -13.12
C GLU A 364 -3.66 12.72 -13.09
N VAL A 365 -4.49 13.39 -12.28
CA VAL A 365 -5.94 13.23 -12.31
C VAL A 365 -6.56 14.60 -12.55
N THR A 366 -7.50 14.67 -13.50
CA THR A 366 -8.24 15.91 -13.79
C THR A 366 -9.73 15.73 -13.56
N ASP A 367 -10.40 16.80 -13.13
CA ASP A 367 -11.85 16.86 -13.04
C ASP A 367 -12.46 17.47 -14.30
N GLU A 368 -12.94 16.63 -15.21
CA GLU A 368 -13.53 17.08 -16.48
C GLU A 368 -15.06 17.28 -16.40
N ARG A 369 -15.66 17.16 -15.21
CA ARG A 369 -17.12 17.25 -15.04
C ARG A 369 -17.69 18.61 -15.43
N VAL A 370 -16.90 19.67 -15.33
CA VAL A 370 -17.27 21.01 -15.83
C VAL A 370 -17.56 21.04 -17.34
N ASN A 371 -16.98 20.10 -18.09
CA ASN A 371 -17.17 19.94 -19.53
C ASN A 371 -18.10 18.76 -19.87
N GLY A 372 -18.84 18.23 -18.89
CA GLY A 372 -19.68 17.03 -19.04
C GLY A 372 -18.91 15.71 -19.04
N GLY A 373 -17.62 15.73 -18.69
CA GLY A 373 -16.76 14.55 -18.56
C GLY A 373 -16.81 13.91 -17.16
N ASN A 374 -15.82 13.07 -16.88
CA ASN A 374 -15.65 12.39 -15.59
C ASN A 374 -14.34 12.84 -14.91
N ILE A 375 -14.04 12.29 -13.72
CA ILE A 375 -12.70 12.40 -13.13
C ILE A 375 -11.81 11.36 -13.80
N VAL A 376 -10.78 11.81 -14.52
CA VAL A 376 -9.96 10.97 -15.41
C VAL A 376 -8.52 10.92 -14.92
N TRP A 377 -7.91 9.74 -14.99
CA TRP A 377 -6.47 9.54 -14.77
C TRP A 377 -5.73 9.46 -16.11
N HIS A 378 -4.68 10.28 -16.25
CA HIS A 378 -3.91 10.42 -17.48
C HIS A 378 -2.59 9.65 -17.39
N GLU A 379 -2.59 8.43 -17.94
CA GLU A 379 -1.45 7.52 -17.91
C GLU A 379 -0.24 8.07 -18.69
N GLU A 380 -0.49 8.82 -19.76
CA GLU A 380 0.51 9.34 -20.69
C GLU A 380 1.34 10.51 -20.14
N LYS A 381 0.87 11.16 -19.07
CA LYS A 381 1.57 12.27 -18.40
C LYS A 381 2.77 11.81 -17.57
N GLY A 382 2.87 10.50 -17.31
CA GLY A 382 3.91 9.93 -16.47
C GLY A 382 3.85 10.43 -15.02
N TYR A 383 4.97 10.27 -14.30
CA TYR A 383 5.01 10.48 -12.84
C TYR A 383 6.00 11.55 -12.40
N LEU A 384 6.72 12.20 -13.31
CA LEU A 384 7.70 13.22 -12.96
C LEU A 384 7.13 14.63 -13.13
N LEU A 385 7.49 15.50 -12.19
CA LEU A 385 7.19 16.93 -12.22
C LEU A 385 8.41 17.70 -12.74
N GLU A 386 8.17 18.67 -13.60
CA GLU A 386 9.12 19.76 -13.81
C GLU A 386 9.23 20.62 -12.55
N HIS A 387 10.32 21.39 -12.43
CA HIS A 387 10.53 22.25 -11.26
C HIS A 387 9.39 23.22 -10.99
N TRP A 388 8.84 23.84 -12.03
CA TRP A 388 7.76 24.81 -11.85
C TRP A 388 6.45 24.14 -11.41
N GLU A 389 6.15 22.93 -11.91
CA GLU A 389 4.97 22.16 -11.49
C GLU A 389 5.09 21.77 -10.03
N ARG A 390 6.27 21.27 -9.62
CA ARG A 390 6.58 20.96 -8.22
C ARG A 390 6.35 22.16 -7.30
N GLU A 391 6.81 23.34 -7.70
CA GLU A 391 6.61 24.56 -6.90
C GLU A 391 5.13 24.99 -6.84
N ALA A 392 4.37 24.82 -7.93
CA ALA A 392 2.94 25.11 -7.97
C ALA A 392 2.11 24.15 -7.12
N MET A 393 2.62 22.94 -6.87
CA MET A 393 1.96 21.88 -6.10
C MET A 393 2.28 21.89 -4.59
N LYS A 394 2.94 22.95 -4.08
CA LYS A 394 3.27 23.11 -2.65
C LYS A 394 2.06 23.14 -1.73
N ASP A 395 0.97 23.73 -2.21
CA ASP A 395 -0.30 23.74 -1.51
C ASP A 395 -1.08 22.47 -1.85
N VAL A 396 -1.44 21.71 -0.82
CA VAL A 396 -2.15 20.45 -1.00
C VAL A 396 -3.58 20.72 -1.44
N THR A 397 -3.96 20.16 -2.58
CA THR A 397 -5.31 20.25 -3.13
C THR A 397 -5.90 18.86 -3.35
N SER A 398 -7.22 18.77 -3.42
CA SER A 398 -7.93 17.52 -3.71
C SER A 398 -9.12 17.76 -4.62
N ILE A 399 -9.43 16.76 -5.44
CA ILE A 399 -10.60 16.72 -6.30
C ILE A 399 -11.74 16.08 -5.51
N ARG A 400 -12.83 16.80 -5.27
CA ARG A 400 -14.02 16.22 -4.62
C ARG A 400 -14.75 15.31 -5.60
N ALA A 401 -14.94 14.05 -5.25
CA ALA A 401 -15.55 13.06 -6.14
C ALA A 401 -17.06 13.25 -6.40
N LEU A 402 -17.73 14.08 -5.58
CA LEU A 402 -19.18 14.34 -5.61
C LEU A 402 -19.48 15.83 -5.62
#